data_AF-A0A0P6XC48-F1
#
_entry.id   AF-A0A0P6XC48-F1
#
_cell.length_a   1.000
_cell.length_b   1.000
_cell.length_c   1.000
_cell.angle_alpha   90.00
_cell.angle_beta   90.00
_cell.angle_gamma   90.00
#
_symmetry.space_group_name_H-M   'P 1'
#
loop_
_entity.id
_entity.type
_entity.pdbx_description
1 polymer ?
#
loop_
_entity_poly.entity_id
_entity_poly.type
_entity_poly.pdbx_seq_one_letter_code
_entity_poly.pdbx_strand_id
1 'polypeptide(L)'
;MAAIIPAHRARVTKLVRSHGSFVVDQVTIDRLYGGLRGMTVLVSEISKVDPQYGIRLRGYTIQEVLDLLPKAPGTEYPLAGGLYYLLLMGEMPTLEDALMVENEWKARSHVPDYVFNVLKSLPADTHPMTMFSQAILSMQHESVFARRYNEDLQKVDYWEAALEDSLNLTAKLPTIAAFIYNLRYRDGQFISPDPNLDWSANFGHMIGKGKDSDYLELCRLFFVLHSDHEGANVSAHTAHLVGSTLSDIYYSCSAGINGLAGPLHGLANQKCLRWLLSVRESFESFPTRDQLEKFASDTLNAGKVIPGYGHAVLRTVDPRFTAQLKFADKYLPQDELFKLVKLVYEVVPDVLQKTGKVKNPWPNVDAINGTLQYHYGVKEFEFYTVLFGVGRIMGITANNVWARALGLPIERPVSLTTGNLEELTAGISSQI
;
A
#
# COMPACT_ATOMS: atom_id res chain seq x y z
N MET A 1 -22.08 3.42 7.18
CA MET A 1 -21.74 2.01 7.52
C MET A 1 -22.83 1.26 8.28
N ALA A 2 -23.36 1.78 9.40
CA ALA A 2 -24.39 1.08 10.21
C ALA A 2 -25.58 0.53 9.40
N ALA A 3 -26.02 1.25 8.36
CA ALA A 3 -27.10 0.82 7.48
C ALA A 3 -26.76 -0.41 6.59
N ILE A 4 -25.51 -0.58 6.17
CA ILE A 4 -25.11 -1.63 5.20
C ILE A 4 -24.57 -2.89 5.86
N ILE A 5 -24.00 -2.78 7.08
CA ILE A 5 -23.38 -3.90 7.79
C ILE A 5 -24.36 -5.07 8.03
N PRO A 6 -25.61 -4.87 8.49
CA PRO A 6 -26.54 -5.97 8.72
C PRO A 6 -26.83 -6.81 7.46
N ALA A 7 -27.03 -6.14 6.33
CA ALA A 7 -27.26 -6.81 5.05
C ALA A 7 -26.03 -7.60 4.59
N HIS A 8 -24.83 -7.03 4.74
CA HIS A 8 -23.59 -7.71 4.37
C HIS A 8 -23.28 -8.92 5.30
N ARG A 9 -23.52 -8.79 6.61
CA ARG A 9 -23.45 -9.91 7.58
C ARG A 9 -24.39 -11.04 7.18
N ALA A 10 -25.63 -10.72 6.79
CA ALA A 10 -26.60 -11.72 6.34
C ALA A 10 -26.15 -12.43 5.06
N ARG A 11 -25.56 -11.69 4.11
CA ARG A 11 -24.99 -12.26 2.88
C ARG A 11 -23.85 -13.24 3.18
N VAL A 12 -22.88 -12.87 4.01
CA VAL A 12 -21.76 -13.74 4.40
C VAL A 12 -22.28 -14.97 5.14
N THR A 13 -23.18 -14.78 6.10
CA THR A 13 -23.80 -15.88 6.86
C THR A 13 -24.53 -16.86 5.96
N LYS A 14 -25.30 -16.36 4.98
CA LYS A 14 -25.98 -17.19 3.98
C LYS A 14 -24.97 -17.97 3.13
N LEU A 15 -23.92 -17.31 2.64
CA LEU A 15 -22.90 -17.96 1.82
C LEU A 15 -22.22 -19.12 2.57
N VAL A 16 -21.78 -18.87 3.81
CA VAL A 16 -21.13 -19.89 4.66
C VAL A 16 -22.11 -21.02 5.01
N ARG A 17 -23.36 -20.70 5.37
CA ARG A 17 -24.37 -21.71 5.68
C ARG A 17 -24.70 -22.60 4.48
N SER A 18 -24.76 -22.04 3.29
CA SER A 18 -25.15 -22.78 2.08
C SER A 18 -23.98 -23.49 1.39
N HIS A 19 -22.76 -22.97 1.51
CA HIS A 19 -21.60 -23.43 0.74
C HIS A 19 -20.31 -23.54 1.58
N GLY A 20 -20.39 -23.65 2.91
CA GLY A 20 -19.23 -23.66 3.79
C GLY A 20 -18.23 -24.78 3.54
N SER A 21 -18.65 -25.88 2.90
CA SER A 21 -17.78 -27.00 2.51
C SER A 21 -17.30 -26.92 1.04
N PHE A 22 -17.63 -25.86 0.30
CA PHE A 22 -17.18 -25.71 -1.07
C PHE A 22 -15.67 -25.48 -1.12
N VAL A 23 -14.96 -26.34 -1.86
CA VAL A 23 -13.50 -26.28 -1.98
C VAL A 23 -13.11 -25.16 -2.94
N VAL A 24 -12.44 -24.12 -2.41
CA VAL A 24 -11.96 -22.97 -3.19
C VAL A 24 -10.52 -23.12 -3.68
N ASP A 25 -9.70 -23.90 -2.97
CA ASP A 25 -8.29 -24.12 -3.28
C ASP A 25 -7.78 -25.39 -2.59
N GLN A 26 -6.59 -25.86 -2.97
CA GLN A 26 -5.93 -27.05 -2.39
C GLN A 26 -4.60 -26.68 -1.71
N VAL A 27 -4.30 -27.36 -0.61
CA VAL A 27 -3.02 -27.25 0.11
C VAL A 27 -2.08 -28.37 -0.33
N THR A 28 -0.85 -28.03 -0.70
CA THR A 28 0.19 -29.00 -1.10
C THR A 28 1.48 -28.74 -0.34
N ILE A 29 2.36 -29.75 -0.24
CA ILE A 29 3.67 -29.63 0.42
C ILE A 29 4.51 -28.50 -0.20
N ASP A 30 4.54 -28.40 -1.53
CA ASP A 30 5.25 -27.34 -2.25
C ASP A 30 4.76 -25.95 -1.85
N ARG A 31 3.44 -25.76 -1.72
CA ARG A 31 2.86 -24.48 -1.31
C ARG A 31 3.12 -24.16 0.16
N LEU A 32 3.15 -25.15 1.05
CA LEU A 32 3.51 -24.95 2.47
C LEU A 32 4.95 -24.45 2.61
N TYR A 33 5.93 -25.10 1.98
CA TYR A 33 7.32 -24.64 1.99
C TYR A 33 7.55 -23.39 1.14
N GLY A 34 6.73 -23.19 0.10
CA GLY A 34 6.80 -22.05 -0.80
C GLY A 34 6.22 -20.74 -0.24
N GLY A 35 5.88 -20.70 1.06
CA GLY A 35 5.32 -19.52 1.71
C GLY A 35 3.90 -19.21 1.23
N LEU A 36 3.06 -20.25 1.06
CA LEU A 36 1.67 -20.16 0.62
C LEU A 36 1.50 -19.56 -0.78
N ARG A 37 2.54 -19.67 -1.63
CA ARG A 37 2.53 -19.12 -2.98
C ARG A 37 1.36 -19.64 -3.80
N GLY A 38 0.52 -18.72 -4.28
CA GLY A 38 -0.64 -19.04 -5.10
C GLY A 38 -1.80 -19.68 -4.35
N MET A 39 -1.76 -19.71 -3.01
CA MET A 39 -2.89 -20.16 -2.19
C MET A 39 -3.85 -19.00 -1.89
N THR A 40 -5.15 -19.27 -1.97
CA THR A 40 -6.19 -18.38 -1.45
C THR A 40 -6.40 -18.65 0.04
N VAL A 41 -5.90 -17.75 0.89
CA VAL A 41 -5.87 -17.95 2.36
C VAL A 41 -6.70 -16.93 3.16
N LEU A 42 -7.16 -15.86 2.53
CA LEU A 42 -7.90 -14.77 3.18
C LEU A 42 -9.04 -14.27 2.29
N VAL A 43 -10.02 -13.64 2.93
CA VAL A 43 -11.08 -12.88 2.26
C VAL A 43 -10.80 -11.39 2.44
N SER A 44 -10.85 -10.64 1.34
CA SER A 44 -10.81 -9.16 1.36
C SER A 44 -12.09 -8.63 0.73
N GLU A 45 -12.71 -7.67 1.40
CA GLU A 45 -13.94 -7.02 0.92
C GLU A 45 -13.65 -5.82 0.01
N ILE A 46 -12.46 -5.23 0.14
CA ILE A 46 -12.18 -3.90 -0.40
C ILE A 46 -11.38 -3.92 -1.70
N SER A 47 -10.64 -5.00 -1.99
CA SER A 47 -9.88 -5.10 -3.23
C SER A 47 -9.56 -6.53 -3.65
N LYS A 48 -9.37 -6.71 -4.96
CA LYS A 48 -8.97 -7.98 -5.60
C LYS A 48 -8.12 -7.70 -6.83
N VAL A 49 -7.02 -8.43 -7.00
CA VAL A 49 -6.24 -8.37 -8.24
C VAL A 49 -6.90 -9.25 -9.28
N ASP A 50 -7.25 -8.63 -10.39
CA ASP A 50 -7.64 -9.29 -11.62
C ASP A 50 -6.38 -9.52 -12.48
N PRO A 51 -6.07 -10.76 -12.91
CA PRO A 51 -4.87 -11.02 -13.71
C PRO A 51 -4.81 -10.27 -15.04
N GLN A 52 -5.95 -9.84 -15.59
CA GLN A 52 -6.06 -9.14 -16.86
C GLN A 52 -6.19 -7.63 -16.69
N TYR A 53 -6.94 -7.19 -15.68
CA TYR A 53 -7.26 -5.76 -15.48
C TYR A 53 -6.51 -5.08 -14.34
N GLY A 54 -5.68 -5.82 -13.60
CA GLY A 54 -4.94 -5.30 -12.46
C GLY A 54 -5.78 -5.23 -11.18
N ILE A 55 -5.32 -4.44 -10.22
CA ILE A 55 -6.03 -4.26 -8.95
C ILE A 55 -7.39 -3.60 -9.18
N ARG A 56 -8.43 -4.17 -8.57
CA ARG A 56 -9.77 -3.59 -8.48
C ARG A 56 -10.04 -3.17 -7.04
N LEU A 57 -10.48 -1.93 -6.84
CA LEU A 57 -10.87 -1.37 -5.55
C LEU A 57 -12.40 -1.38 -5.50
N ARG A 58 -12.99 -2.25 -4.66
CA ARG A 58 -14.44 -2.50 -4.61
C ARG A 58 -15.06 -2.86 -5.98
N GLY A 59 -14.27 -3.55 -6.82
CA GLY A 59 -14.69 -3.95 -8.16
C GLY A 59 -14.32 -2.95 -9.27
N TYR A 60 -14.06 -1.69 -8.92
CA TYR A 60 -13.65 -0.65 -9.87
C TYR A 60 -12.18 -0.78 -10.24
N THR A 61 -11.89 -0.69 -11.53
CA THR A 61 -10.52 -0.59 -12.05
C THR A 61 -9.87 0.72 -11.64
N ILE A 62 -8.54 0.80 -11.69
CA ILE A 62 -7.82 2.05 -11.43
C ILE A 62 -8.27 3.20 -12.34
N GLN A 63 -8.57 2.93 -13.61
CA GLN A 63 -9.04 3.96 -14.52
C GLN A 63 -10.42 4.50 -14.08
N GLU A 64 -11.37 3.62 -13.75
CA GLU A 64 -12.68 4.02 -13.21
C GLU A 64 -12.55 4.80 -11.90
N VAL A 65 -11.65 4.36 -11.00
CA VAL A 65 -11.35 5.06 -9.74
C VAL A 65 -10.85 6.49 -10.01
N LEU A 66 -9.93 6.68 -10.95
CA LEU A 66 -9.37 8.00 -11.27
C LEU A 66 -10.36 8.92 -11.99
N ASP A 67 -11.25 8.34 -12.81
CA ASP A 67 -12.23 9.11 -13.59
C ASP A 67 -13.46 9.50 -12.77
N LEU A 68 -13.91 8.62 -11.87
CA LEU A 68 -15.19 8.77 -11.16
C LEU A 68 -15.05 9.32 -9.74
N LEU A 69 -13.91 9.13 -9.07
CA LEU A 69 -13.76 9.68 -7.73
C LEU A 69 -13.77 11.22 -7.75
N PRO A 70 -14.43 11.86 -6.77
CA PRO A 70 -14.44 13.31 -6.66
C PRO A 70 -13.03 13.90 -6.48
N LYS A 71 -12.85 15.09 -7.06
CA LYS A 71 -11.62 15.88 -7.01
C LYS A 71 -11.90 17.16 -6.23
N ALA A 72 -10.89 17.72 -5.57
CA ALA A 72 -11.05 19.06 -5.00
C ALA A 72 -11.26 20.09 -6.13
N PRO A 73 -12.02 21.17 -5.88
CA PRO A 73 -12.19 22.24 -6.87
C PRO A 73 -10.84 22.77 -7.38
N GLY A 74 -10.67 22.80 -8.71
CA GLY A 74 -9.43 23.27 -9.34
C GLY A 74 -8.27 22.26 -9.34
N THR A 75 -8.51 21.00 -8.95
CA THR A 75 -7.50 19.93 -8.93
C THR A 75 -7.80 18.85 -9.97
N GLU A 76 -6.80 18.06 -10.33
CA GLU A 76 -6.92 17.07 -11.41
C GLU A 76 -7.05 15.62 -10.93
N TYR A 77 -6.51 15.30 -9.75
CA TYR A 77 -6.53 13.96 -9.20
C TYR A 77 -7.47 13.81 -8.00
N PRO A 78 -8.00 12.59 -7.76
CA PRO A 78 -9.02 12.38 -6.75
C PRO A 78 -8.59 12.68 -5.32
N LEU A 79 -9.59 13.03 -4.50
CA LEU A 79 -9.47 13.13 -3.05
C LEU A 79 -9.23 11.74 -2.43
N ALA A 80 -8.28 11.65 -1.50
CA ALA A 80 -8.03 10.43 -0.74
C ALA A 80 -9.25 10.08 0.16
N GLY A 81 -9.95 11.10 0.68
CA GLY A 81 -11.18 10.90 1.45
C GLY A 81 -12.28 10.23 0.64
N GLY A 82 -12.41 10.56 -0.66
CA GLY A 82 -13.33 9.88 -1.57
C GLY A 82 -12.97 8.41 -1.77
N LEU A 83 -11.67 8.11 -1.97
CA LEU A 83 -11.23 6.73 -2.06
C LEU A 83 -11.51 5.96 -0.76
N TYR A 84 -11.24 6.54 0.40
CA TYR A 84 -11.46 5.90 1.68
C TYR A 84 -12.95 5.62 1.92
N TYR A 85 -13.83 6.55 1.52
CA TYR A 85 -15.27 6.31 1.48
C TYR A 85 -15.62 5.10 0.61
N LEU A 86 -15.12 5.04 -0.63
CA LEU A 86 -15.34 3.91 -1.53
C LEU A 86 -14.92 2.59 -0.86
N LEU A 87 -13.72 2.53 -0.27
CA LEU A 87 -13.23 1.32 0.40
C LEU A 87 -14.12 0.90 1.57
N LEU A 88 -14.65 1.85 2.35
CA LEU A 88 -15.53 1.56 3.48
C LEU A 88 -16.97 1.23 3.07
N MET A 89 -17.54 1.93 2.11
CA MET A 89 -18.97 1.85 1.76
C MET A 89 -19.25 0.91 0.59
N GLY A 90 -18.27 0.69 -0.29
CA GLY A 90 -18.42 -0.15 -1.49
C GLY A 90 -19.09 0.54 -2.67
N GLU A 91 -19.43 1.82 -2.54
CA GLU A 91 -20.12 2.62 -3.55
C GLU A 91 -19.30 3.88 -3.85
N MET A 92 -19.39 4.36 -5.11
CA MET A 92 -18.67 5.56 -5.53
C MET A 92 -19.25 6.81 -4.83
N PRO A 93 -18.44 7.59 -4.10
CA PRO A 93 -18.91 8.75 -3.34
C PRO A 93 -19.31 9.93 -4.24
N THR A 94 -20.21 10.77 -3.73
CA THR A 94 -20.36 12.14 -4.22
C THR A 94 -19.23 13.05 -3.72
N LEU A 95 -19.10 14.26 -4.26
CA LEU A 95 -18.14 15.24 -3.73
C LEU A 95 -18.41 15.58 -2.26
N GLU A 96 -19.67 15.64 -1.84
CA GLU A 96 -20.04 15.87 -0.45
C GLU A 96 -19.55 14.74 0.47
N ASP A 97 -19.74 13.48 0.05
CA ASP A 97 -19.23 12.30 0.77
C ASP A 97 -17.70 12.33 0.90
N ALA A 98 -16.99 12.70 -0.17
CA ALA A 98 -15.53 12.79 -0.16
C ALA A 98 -15.05 13.91 0.77
N LEU A 99 -15.67 15.10 0.71
CA LEU A 99 -15.34 16.23 1.57
C LEU A 99 -15.70 15.99 3.03
N MET A 100 -16.74 15.21 3.32
CA MET A 100 -17.06 14.78 4.67
C MET A 100 -15.88 14.03 5.29
N VAL A 101 -15.28 13.06 4.58
CA VAL A 101 -14.11 12.32 5.07
C VAL A 101 -12.89 13.22 5.23
N GLU A 102 -12.61 14.09 4.25
CA GLU A 102 -11.50 15.05 4.33
C GLU A 102 -11.65 15.98 5.55
N ASN A 103 -12.86 16.47 5.84
CA ASN A 103 -13.13 17.34 6.97
C ASN A 103 -13.02 16.61 8.31
N GLU A 104 -13.48 15.36 8.40
CA GLU A 104 -13.25 14.50 9.57
C GLU A 104 -11.75 14.32 9.83
N TRP A 105 -10.96 14.05 8.80
CA TRP A 105 -9.51 13.94 8.95
C TRP A 105 -8.85 15.25 9.34
N LYS A 106 -9.28 16.39 8.78
CA LYS A 106 -8.79 17.70 9.22
C LYS A 106 -9.03 17.92 10.72
N ALA A 107 -10.23 17.62 11.22
CA ALA A 107 -10.57 17.77 12.63
C ALA A 107 -9.75 16.83 13.55
N ARG A 108 -9.33 15.67 13.04
CA ARG A 108 -8.59 14.64 13.78
C ARG A 108 -7.06 14.69 13.60
N SER A 109 -6.57 15.65 12.81
CA SER A 109 -5.18 15.72 12.32
C SER A 109 -4.13 16.10 13.38
N HIS A 110 -4.57 16.57 14.56
CA HIS A 110 -3.66 16.93 15.64
C HIS A 110 -2.90 15.70 16.16
N VAL A 111 -1.57 15.74 16.04
CA VAL A 111 -0.67 14.71 16.57
C VAL A 111 -0.22 15.14 17.98
N PRO A 112 -0.39 14.32 19.02
CA PRO A 112 0.07 14.66 20.37
C PRO A 112 1.59 14.89 20.43
N ASP A 113 2.02 15.89 21.21
CA ASP A 113 3.43 16.30 21.30
C ASP A 113 4.37 15.17 21.73
N TYR A 114 3.91 14.24 22.57
CA TYR A 114 4.72 13.12 23.02
C TYR A 114 5.16 12.21 21.86
N VAL A 115 4.39 12.13 20.78
CA VAL A 115 4.74 11.37 19.58
C VAL A 115 5.98 11.96 18.94
N PHE A 116 6.02 13.29 18.78
CA PHE A 116 7.19 13.98 18.26
C PHE A 116 8.40 13.87 19.20
N ASN A 117 8.18 13.88 20.52
CA ASN A 117 9.25 13.71 21.50
C ASN A 117 9.87 12.31 21.43
N VAL A 118 9.06 11.25 21.27
CA VAL A 118 9.56 9.89 21.01
C VAL A 118 10.46 9.89 19.78
N LEU A 119 10.02 10.49 18.67
CA LEU A 119 10.80 10.52 17.44
C LEU A 119 12.11 11.30 17.56
N LYS A 120 12.10 12.45 18.26
CA LYS A 120 13.29 13.26 18.52
C LYS A 120 14.29 12.57 19.46
N SER A 121 13.83 11.62 20.28
CA SER A 121 14.70 10.89 21.21
C SER A 121 15.50 9.76 20.55
N LEU A 122 15.16 9.41 19.31
CA LEU A 122 15.85 8.36 18.56
C LEU A 122 17.22 8.84 18.06
N PRO A 123 18.19 7.92 17.86
CA PRO A 123 19.42 8.24 17.15
C PRO A 123 19.11 8.89 15.79
N ALA A 124 19.89 9.92 15.42
CA ALA A 124 19.65 10.71 14.20
C ALA A 124 19.63 9.87 12.92
N ASP A 125 20.40 8.78 12.91
CA ASP A 125 20.52 7.82 11.80
C ASP A 125 19.47 6.70 11.81
N THR A 126 18.51 6.70 12.75
CA THR A 126 17.38 5.74 12.79
C THR A 126 16.55 5.72 11.51
N HIS A 127 16.42 4.55 10.89
CA HIS A 127 15.73 4.39 9.60
C HIS A 127 14.28 4.97 9.63
N PRO A 128 13.82 5.70 8.58
CA PRO A 128 12.52 6.36 8.56
C PRO A 128 11.31 5.44 8.82
N MET A 129 11.36 4.19 8.35
CA MET A 129 10.30 3.21 8.64
C MET A 129 10.24 2.81 10.11
N THR A 130 11.38 2.75 10.80
CA THR A 130 11.41 2.50 12.25
C THR A 130 10.77 3.67 12.99
N MET A 131 11.12 4.90 12.62
CA MET A 131 10.47 6.11 13.14
C MET A 131 8.96 6.08 12.88
N PHE A 132 8.54 5.76 11.66
CA PHE A 132 7.12 5.73 11.30
C PHE A 132 6.34 4.69 12.10
N SER A 133 6.87 3.48 12.25
CA SER A 133 6.24 2.44 13.07
C SER A 133 6.14 2.84 14.54
N GLN A 134 7.19 3.45 15.11
CA GLN A 134 7.17 3.92 16.49
C GLN A 134 6.22 5.10 16.72
N ALA A 135 6.07 6.00 15.74
CA ALA A 135 5.09 7.08 15.82
C ALA A 135 3.66 6.53 15.90
N ILE A 136 3.35 5.51 15.09
CA ILE A 136 2.04 4.84 15.13
C ILE A 136 1.86 4.14 16.47
N LEU A 137 2.86 3.38 16.94
CA LEU A 137 2.79 2.62 18.18
C LEU A 137 2.67 3.52 19.42
N SER A 138 3.36 4.66 19.45
CA SER A 138 3.30 5.58 20.60
C SER A 138 1.91 6.18 20.79
N MET A 139 1.13 6.32 19.72
CA MET A 139 -0.27 6.75 19.77
C MET A 139 -1.26 5.68 20.24
N GLN A 140 -0.81 4.45 20.56
CA GLN A 140 -1.72 3.39 21.01
C GLN A 140 -2.50 3.79 22.28
N HIS A 141 -1.93 4.65 23.13
CA HIS A 141 -2.61 5.25 24.28
C HIS A 141 -3.95 5.93 23.90
N GLU A 142 -4.05 6.48 22.70
CA GLU A 142 -5.24 7.18 22.19
C GLU A 142 -6.36 6.22 21.74
N SER A 143 -6.15 4.90 21.80
CA SER A 143 -7.11 3.92 21.26
C SER A 143 -8.46 3.94 21.98
N VAL A 144 -9.48 4.32 21.20
CA VAL A 144 -10.90 4.21 21.56
C VAL A 144 -11.33 2.75 21.63
N PHE A 145 -10.83 1.90 20.72
CA PHE A 145 -11.15 0.47 20.73
C PHE A 145 -10.65 -0.21 22.00
N ALA A 146 -9.38 -0.03 22.37
CA ALA A 146 -8.82 -0.64 23.57
C ALA A 146 -9.55 -0.17 24.84
N ARG A 147 -9.84 1.13 24.96
CA ARG A 147 -10.61 1.67 26.08
C ARG A 147 -12.02 1.07 26.16
N ARG A 148 -12.81 1.16 25.08
CA ARG A 148 -14.19 0.64 25.06
C ARG A 148 -14.23 -0.87 25.24
N TYR A 149 -13.27 -1.62 24.70
CA TYR A 149 -13.19 -3.07 24.89
C TYR A 149 -13.06 -3.44 26.38
N ASN A 150 -12.24 -2.70 27.14
CA ASN A 150 -12.10 -2.89 28.58
C ASN A 150 -13.32 -2.42 29.39
N GLU A 151 -14.24 -1.68 28.77
CA GLU A 151 -15.53 -1.24 29.31
C GLU A 151 -16.68 -2.16 28.81
N ASP A 152 -16.37 -3.42 28.52
CA ASP A 152 -17.33 -4.45 28.10
C ASP A 152 -18.11 -4.12 26.79
N LEU A 153 -17.44 -3.48 25.82
CA LEU A 153 -18.00 -3.24 24.49
C LEU A 153 -18.55 -4.54 23.88
N GLN A 154 -19.76 -4.45 23.33
CA GLN A 154 -20.40 -5.60 22.71
C GLN A 154 -19.79 -5.91 21.34
N LYS A 155 -19.64 -7.20 21.02
CA LYS A 155 -19.01 -7.67 19.77
C LYS A 155 -19.64 -7.08 18.51
N VAL A 156 -20.95 -6.82 18.54
CA VAL A 156 -21.68 -6.25 17.40
C VAL A 156 -21.25 -4.82 17.05
N ASP A 157 -20.66 -4.11 18.01
CA ASP A 157 -20.29 -2.68 17.96
C ASP A 157 -18.77 -2.47 17.88
N TYR A 158 -17.96 -3.54 17.86
CA TYR A 158 -16.50 -3.48 17.68
C TYR A 158 -16.06 -2.64 16.49
N TRP A 159 -16.84 -2.66 15.41
CA TRP A 159 -16.53 -1.92 14.19
C TRP A 159 -16.63 -0.41 14.38
N GLU A 160 -17.46 0.10 15.27
CA GLU A 160 -17.59 1.54 15.52
C GLU A 160 -16.32 2.08 16.18
N ALA A 161 -15.87 1.41 17.24
CA ALA A 161 -14.63 1.81 17.93
C ALA A 161 -13.40 1.62 17.03
N ALA A 162 -13.39 0.57 16.19
CA ALA A 162 -12.34 0.38 15.20
C ALA A 162 -12.37 1.46 14.10
N LEU A 163 -13.56 1.94 13.71
CA LEU A 163 -13.71 3.04 12.75
C LEU A 163 -13.18 4.35 13.32
N GLU A 164 -13.50 4.67 14.58
CA GLU A 164 -12.97 5.85 15.27
C GLU A 164 -11.44 5.86 15.29
N ASP A 165 -10.82 4.76 15.74
CA ASP A 165 -9.36 4.65 15.75
C ASP A 165 -8.76 4.70 14.34
N SER A 166 -9.43 4.10 13.36
CA SER A 166 -9.01 4.12 11.96
C SER A 166 -9.01 5.52 11.37
N LEU A 167 -10.07 6.31 11.60
CA LEU A 167 -10.16 7.71 11.20
C LEU A 167 -9.10 8.55 11.92
N ASN A 168 -8.94 8.35 13.24
CA ASN A 168 -7.96 9.05 14.06
C ASN A 168 -6.51 8.81 13.59
N LEU A 169 -6.15 7.56 13.29
CA LEU A 169 -4.83 7.21 12.82
C LEU A 169 -4.59 7.79 11.42
N THR A 170 -5.51 7.55 10.49
CA THR A 170 -5.34 7.96 9.08
C THR A 170 -5.20 9.48 8.95
N ALA A 171 -5.98 10.25 9.72
CA ALA A 171 -5.89 11.71 9.78
C ALA A 171 -4.49 12.26 10.12
N LYS A 172 -3.73 11.52 10.93
CA LYS A 172 -2.44 11.95 11.48
C LYS A 172 -1.23 11.56 10.61
N LEU A 173 -1.40 10.62 9.68
CA LEU A 173 -0.29 10.06 8.90
C LEU A 173 0.48 11.10 8.06
N PRO A 174 -0.15 12.06 7.36
CA PRO A 174 0.57 13.08 6.60
C PRO A 174 1.51 13.89 7.49
N THR A 175 1.03 14.31 8.66
CA THR A 175 1.80 15.11 9.62
C THR A 175 2.96 14.30 10.20
N ILE A 176 2.72 13.04 10.57
CA ILE A 176 3.77 12.14 11.07
C ILE A 176 4.85 11.91 10.00
N ALA A 177 4.45 11.60 8.77
CA ALA A 177 5.39 11.35 7.68
C ALA A 177 6.20 12.61 7.33
N ALA A 178 5.55 13.77 7.23
CA ALA A 178 6.22 15.04 6.97
C ALA A 178 7.17 15.43 8.11
N PHE A 179 6.79 15.19 9.36
CA PHE A 179 7.67 15.40 10.51
C PHE A 179 8.92 14.53 10.43
N ILE A 180 8.79 13.23 10.12
CA ILE A 180 9.92 12.32 9.94
C ILE A 180 10.84 12.79 8.81
N TYR A 181 10.25 13.17 7.67
CA TYR A 181 11.01 13.68 6.52
C TYR A 181 11.82 14.92 6.90
N ASN A 182 11.18 15.91 7.52
CA ASN A 182 11.86 17.15 7.87
C ASN A 182 12.90 16.95 8.97
N LEU A 183 12.64 16.10 9.96
CA LEU A 183 13.60 15.78 11.02
C LEU A 183 14.86 15.15 10.47
N ARG A 184 14.72 14.27 9.49
CA ARG A 184 15.81 13.51 8.89
C ARG A 184 16.59 14.28 7.84
N TYR A 185 15.90 15.12 7.06
CA TYR A 185 16.44 15.61 5.78
C TYR A 185 16.32 17.11 5.58
N ARG A 186 15.66 17.84 6.51
CA ARG A 186 15.44 19.29 6.41
C ARG A 186 15.63 19.99 7.75
N ASP A 187 16.68 19.61 8.47
CA ASP A 187 17.13 20.25 9.71
C ASP A 187 16.04 20.39 10.80
N GLY A 188 15.08 19.46 10.84
CA GLY A 188 14.01 19.50 11.85
C GLY A 188 12.96 20.58 11.62
N GLN A 189 12.84 21.12 10.40
CA GLN A 189 11.79 22.09 10.06
C GLN A 189 10.39 21.55 10.40
N PHE A 190 9.56 22.36 11.04
CA PHE A 190 8.16 22.05 11.29
C PHE A 190 7.29 23.02 10.50
N ILE A 191 6.55 22.49 9.54
CA ILE A 191 5.57 23.24 8.76
C ILE A 191 4.21 22.69 9.17
N SER A 192 3.36 23.56 9.72
CA SER A 192 2.01 23.18 10.14
C SER A 192 1.14 22.80 8.94
N PRO A 193 0.12 21.93 9.11
CA PRO A 193 -0.88 21.67 8.08
C PRO A 193 -1.59 22.97 7.66
N ASP A 194 -1.92 23.08 6.37
CA ASP A 194 -2.77 24.13 5.83
C ASP A 194 -4.24 23.66 5.84
N PRO A 195 -5.14 24.36 6.56
CA PRO A 195 -6.55 23.96 6.66
C PRO A 195 -7.30 23.99 5.32
N ASN A 196 -6.79 24.71 4.33
CA ASN A 196 -7.42 24.83 3.01
C ASN A 196 -7.05 23.68 2.06
N LEU A 197 -6.00 22.92 2.37
CA LEU A 197 -5.57 21.79 1.55
C LEU A 197 -6.26 20.49 1.96
N ASP A 198 -6.45 19.58 1.01
CA ASP A 198 -6.87 18.20 1.28
C ASP A 198 -5.74 17.37 1.94
N TRP A 199 -6.09 16.20 2.45
CA TRP A 199 -5.18 15.31 3.18
C TRP A 199 -3.90 14.97 2.42
N SER A 200 -4.01 14.70 1.11
CA SER A 200 -2.86 14.33 0.27
C SER A 200 -1.96 15.53 -0.01
N ALA A 201 -2.55 16.67 -0.38
CA ALA A 201 -1.81 17.90 -0.63
C ALA A 201 -1.15 18.46 0.63
N ASN A 202 -1.76 18.27 1.80
CA ASN A 202 -1.18 18.69 3.08
C ASN A 202 0.17 18.02 3.36
N PHE A 203 0.36 16.75 3.00
CA PHE A 203 1.67 16.11 3.08
C PHE A 203 2.72 16.90 2.29
N GLY A 204 2.43 17.19 1.01
CA GLY A 204 3.35 17.93 0.14
C GLY A 204 3.66 19.34 0.65
N HIS A 205 2.65 20.03 1.19
CA HIS A 205 2.82 21.31 1.88
C HIS A 205 3.81 21.20 3.05
N MET A 206 3.59 20.25 3.95
CA MET A 206 4.36 20.13 5.19
C MET A 206 5.83 19.71 4.97
N ILE A 207 6.18 19.13 3.81
CA ILE A 207 7.58 18.87 3.43
C ILE A 207 8.24 20.03 2.67
N GLY A 208 7.61 21.21 2.65
CA GLY A 208 8.15 22.42 2.03
C GLY A 208 7.86 22.53 0.52
N LYS A 209 6.95 21.72 0.00
CA LYS A 209 6.59 21.70 -1.43
C LYS A 209 5.20 22.26 -1.73
N GLY A 210 4.61 23.00 -0.79
CA GLY A 210 3.25 23.57 -0.94
C GLY A 210 3.05 24.57 -2.08
N LYS A 211 4.14 25.11 -2.67
CA LYS A 211 4.08 26.02 -3.83
C LYS A 211 4.15 25.29 -5.19
N ASP A 212 4.43 23.99 -5.17
CA ASP A 212 4.60 23.15 -6.35
C ASP A 212 3.29 22.41 -6.63
N SER A 213 2.41 23.02 -7.42
CA SER A 213 1.07 22.50 -7.71
C SER A 213 1.11 21.07 -8.26
N ASP A 214 2.11 20.79 -9.10
CA ASP A 214 2.22 19.52 -9.80
C ASP A 214 2.64 18.42 -8.83
N TYR A 215 3.49 18.74 -7.84
CA TYR A 215 3.79 17.81 -6.75
C TYR A 215 2.59 17.54 -5.83
N LEU A 216 1.71 18.53 -5.60
CA LEU A 216 0.47 18.30 -4.84
C LEU A 216 -0.48 17.35 -5.60
N GLU A 217 -0.58 17.48 -6.92
CA GLU A 217 -1.29 16.52 -7.77
C GLU A 217 -0.65 15.12 -7.73
N LEU A 218 0.70 15.04 -7.74
CA LEU A 218 1.39 13.76 -7.58
C LEU A 218 1.06 13.10 -6.24
N CYS A 219 0.98 13.87 -5.13
CA CYS A 219 0.62 13.32 -3.82
C CYS A 219 -0.78 12.68 -3.85
N ARG A 220 -1.77 13.36 -4.45
CA ARG A 220 -3.14 12.84 -4.61
C ARG A 220 -3.15 11.53 -5.41
N LEU A 221 -2.51 11.52 -6.57
CA LEU A 221 -2.38 10.32 -7.40
C LEU A 221 -1.68 9.19 -6.64
N PHE A 222 -0.53 9.48 -6.04
CA PHE A 222 0.32 8.49 -5.39
C PHE A 222 -0.41 7.77 -4.27
N PHE A 223 -1.03 8.51 -3.33
CA PHE A 223 -1.71 7.88 -2.20
C PHE A 223 -2.94 7.08 -2.63
N VAL A 224 -3.67 7.54 -3.65
CA VAL A 224 -4.80 6.78 -4.23
C VAL A 224 -4.33 5.44 -4.81
N LEU A 225 -3.28 5.43 -5.62
CA LEU A 225 -2.79 4.22 -6.29
C LEU A 225 -2.13 3.19 -5.34
N HIS A 226 -1.60 3.65 -4.21
CA HIS A 226 -0.90 2.79 -3.24
C HIS A 226 -1.77 2.44 -2.01
N SER A 227 -3.03 2.87 -2.01
CA SER A 227 -4.00 2.72 -0.92
C SER A 227 -4.20 1.27 -0.48
N ASP A 228 -4.36 0.34 -1.41
CA ASP A 228 -4.57 -1.08 -1.13
C ASP A 228 -4.15 -2.00 -2.29
N HIS A 229 -3.86 -3.26 -1.98
CA HIS A 229 -3.53 -4.28 -2.99
C HIS A 229 -3.72 -5.72 -2.44
N GLU A 230 -4.98 -6.11 -2.27
CA GLU A 230 -5.41 -7.35 -1.58
C GLU A 230 -4.98 -7.44 -0.11
N GLY A 231 -5.48 -8.47 0.59
CA GLY A 231 -5.21 -8.70 2.01
C GLY A 231 -3.98 -9.55 2.34
N ALA A 232 -3.36 -10.22 1.34
CA ALA A 232 -2.35 -11.25 1.58
C ALA A 232 -0.89 -10.78 1.41
N ASN A 233 -0.67 -9.54 0.95
CA ASN A 233 0.69 -8.98 0.99
C ASN A 233 1.12 -8.78 2.46
N VAL A 234 2.42 -8.88 2.74
CA VAL A 234 2.95 -8.99 4.12
C VAL A 234 2.43 -7.89 5.05
N SER A 235 2.35 -6.64 4.61
CA SER A 235 1.88 -5.54 5.45
C SER A 235 0.40 -5.61 5.77
N ALA A 236 -0.45 -5.92 4.77
CA ALA A 236 -1.88 -6.09 4.97
C ALA A 236 -2.19 -7.34 5.80
N HIS A 237 -1.53 -8.47 5.51
CA HIS A 237 -1.75 -9.73 6.22
C HIS A 237 -1.27 -9.64 7.67
N THR A 238 -0.09 -9.07 7.93
CA THR A 238 0.40 -8.88 9.31
C THR A 238 -0.57 -8.02 10.13
N ALA A 239 -1.07 -6.92 9.57
CA ALA A 239 -2.05 -6.09 10.26
C ALA A 239 -3.39 -6.81 10.47
N HIS A 240 -3.83 -7.62 9.51
CA HIS A 240 -5.03 -8.46 9.65
C HIS A 240 -4.85 -9.51 10.75
N LEU A 241 -3.72 -10.23 10.76
CA LEU A 241 -3.37 -11.26 11.73
C LEU A 241 -3.35 -10.70 13.14
N VAL A 242 -2.64 -9.60 13.37
CA VAL A 242 -2.62 -8.90 14.67
C VAL A 242 -4.01 -8.39 15.03
N GLY A 243 -4.73 -7.76 14.10
CA GLY A 243 -6.10 -7.30 14.36
C GLY A 243 -7.07 -8.45 14.67
N SER A 244 -6.82 -9.67 14.21
CA SER A 244 -7.65 -10.85 14.48
C SER A 244 -7.63 -11.28 15.96
N THR A 245 -6.61 -10.86 16.71
CA THR A 245 -6.53 -11.03 18.18
C THR A 245 -7.29 -9.96 18.94
N LEU A 246 -8.06 -9.11 18.24
CA LEU A 246 -8.72 -7.91 18.76
C LEU A 246 -7.74 -6.82 19.26
N SER A 247 -6.48 -6.86 18.82
CA SER A 247 -5.60 -5.70 18.98
C SER A 247 -6.14 -4.51 18.19
N ASP A 248 -6.03 -3.31 18.78
CA ASP A 248 -6.43 -2.07 18.12
C ASP A 248 -5.61 -1.78 16.85
N ILE A 249 -6.01 -0.73 16.12
CA ILE A 249 -5.42 -0.40 14.83
C ILE A 249 -3.98 0.09 14.96
N TYR A 250 -3.57 0.66 16.09
CA TYR A 250 -2.21 1.18 16.27
C TYR A 250 -1.21 0.02 16.37
N TYR A 251 -1.51 -1.00 17.16
CA TYR A 251 -0.73 -2.24 17.19
C TYR A 251 -0.71 -2.92 15.82
N SER A 252 -1.89 -3.06 15.18
CA SER A 252 -2.04 -3.73 13.90
C SER A 252 -1.25 -3.04 12.78
N CYS A 253 -1.38 -1.72 12.66
CA CYS A 253 -0.66 -0.93 11.64
C CYS A 253 0.84 -0.88 11.94
N SER A 254 1.27 -0.69 13.18
CA SER A 254 2.71 -0.72 13.51
C SER A 254 3.36 -2.05 13.10
N ALA A 255 2.70 -3.18 13.40
CA ALA A 255 3.18 -4.50 12.97
C ALA A 255 3.19 -4.64 11.43
N GLY A 256 2.13 -4.19 10.75
CA GLY A 256 2.06 -4.18 9.29
C GLY A 256 3.15 -3.33 8.64
N ILE A 257 3.48 -2.17 9.22
CA ILE A 257 4.55 -1.27 8.78
C ILE A 257 5.94 -1.89 9.01
N ASN A 258 6.13 -2.65 10.09
CA ASN A 258 7.36 -3.43 10.27
C ASN A 258 7.52 -4.48 9.16
N GLY A 259 6.42 -5.17 8.79
CA GLY A 259 6.41 -6.07 7.64
C GLY A 259 6.68 -5.36 6.32
N LEU A 260 6.17 -4.14 6.14
CA LEU A 260 6.40 -3.31 4.95
C LEU A 260 7.87 -2.89 4.81
N ALA A 261 8.57 -2.65 5.92
CA ALA A 261 9.99 -2.29 5.92
C ALA A 261 10.90 -3.44 5.43
N GLY A 262 10.39 -4.67 5.35
CA GLY A 262 11.11 -5.83 4.85
C GLY A 262 11.64 -5.62 3.42
N PRO A 263 12.92 -5.97 3.13
CA PRO A 263 13.52 -5.76 1.80
C PRO A 263 12.84 -6.45 0.61
N LEU A 264 12.02 -7.47 0.88
CA LEU A 264 11.24 -8.21 -0.11
C LEU A 264 9.83 -7.64 -0.33
N HIS A 265 9.44 -6.60 0.42
CA HIS A 265 8.14 -5.95 0.31
C HIS A 265 8.28 -4.48 -0.09
N GLY A 266 8.77 -3.61 0.79
CA GLY A 266 8.71 -2.16 0.59
C GLY A 266 9.77 -1.54 -0.33
N LEU A 267 10.85 -2.25 -0.68
CA LEU A 267 12.02 -1.64 -1.34
C LEU A 267 11.99 -1.67 -2.88
N ALA A 268 10.90 -2.13 -3.50
CA ALA A 268 10.81 -2.28 -4.95
C ALA A 268 11.04 -0.94 -5.68
N ASN A 269 10.32 0.12 -5.30
CA ASN A 269 10.49 1.47 -5.81
C ASN A 269 11.96 1.91 -5.79
N GLN A 270 12.61 1.83 -4.62
CA GLN A 270 14.00 2.25 -4.45
C GLN A 270 14.97 1.45 -5.34
N LYS A 271 14.72 0.14 -5.53
CA LYS A 271 15.53 -0.70 -6.41
C LYS A 271 15.36 -0.33 -7.88
N CYS A 272 14.14 -0.03 -8.33
CA CYS A 272 13.85 0.44 -9.69
C CYS A 272 14.57 1.75 -9.99
N LEU A 273 14.44 2.74 -9.11
CA LEU A 273 15.10 4.03 -9.31
C LEU A 273 16.63 3.92 -9.30
N ARG A 274 17.22 3.15 -8.38
CA ARG A 274 18.69 2.90 -8.38
C ARG A 274 19.16 2.26 -9.68
N TRP A 275 18.41 1.28 -10.18
CA TRP A 275 18.74 0.63 -11.45
C TRP A 275 18.67 1.63 -12.61
N LEU A 276 17.62 2.46 -12.68
CA LEU A 276 17.51 3.52 -13.70
C LEU A 276 18.66 4.53 -13.64
N LEU A 277 19.05 4.99 -12.44
CA LEU A 277 20.21 5.87 -12.28
C LEU A 277 21.50 5.18 -12.75
N SER A 278 21.70 3.90 -12.39
CA SER A 278 22.88 3.15 -12.83
C SER A 278 22.96 2.98 -14.36
N VAL A 279 21.81 2.79 -15.01
CA VAL A 279 21.73 2.79 -16.48
C VAL A 279 22.18 4.15 -17.00
N ARG A 280 21.62 5.24 -16.47
CA ARG A 280 21.96 6.58 -16.93
C ARG A 280 23.44 6.93 -16.73
N GLU A 281 24.01 6.56 -15.60
CA GLU A 281 25.42 6.79 -15.25
C GLU A 281 26.40 5.95 -16.10
N SER A 282 25.93 4.85 -16.69
CA SER A 282 26.77 3.96 -17.52
C SER A 282 27.04 4.51 -18.93
N PHE A 283 26.37 5.61 -19.33
CA PHE A 283 26.50 6.20 -20.66
C PHE A 283 26.74 7.70 -20.57
N GLU A 284 27.65 8.23 -21.40
CA GLU A 284 27.95 9.67 -21.43
C GLU A 284 26.73 10.49 -21.92
N SER A 285 26.05 9.97 -22.94
CA SER A 285 24.81 10.53 -23.48
C SER A 285 23.59 9.70 -23.08
N PHE A 286 22.39 10.22 -23.37
CA PHE A 286 21.16 9.43 -23.27
C PHE A 286 21.31 8.11 -24.07
N PRO A 287 21.03 6.93 -23.46
CA PRO A 287 21.31 5.65 -24.08
C PRO A 287 20.45 5.42 -25.33
N THR A 288 21.04 4.77 -26.34
CA THR A 288 20.27 4.26 -27.47
C THR A 288 19.51 2.99 -27.08
N ARG A 289 18.56 2.58 -27.93
CA ARG A 289 17.80 1.33 -27.76
C ARG A 289 18.74 0.12 -27.62
N ASP A 290 19.74 -0.01 -28.49
CA ASP A 290 20.67 -1.15 -28.52
C ASP A 290 21.59 -1.17 -27.28
N GLN A 291 22.04 0.00 -26.83
CA GLN A 291 22.83 0.13 -25.61
C GLN A 291 22.03 -0.34 -24.38
N LEU A 292 20.77 0.06 -24.29
CA LEU A 292 19.89 -0.37 -23.20
C LEU A 292 19.58 -1.87 -23.28
N GLU A 293 19.30 -2.40 -24.48
CA GLU A 293 19.07 -3.83 -24.69
C GLU A 293 20.26 -4.65 -24.21
N LYS A 294 21.48 -4.21 -24.57
CA LYS A 294 22.72 -4.83 -24.10
C LYS A 294 22.85 -4.75 -22.58
N PHE A 295 22.65 -3.58 -21.97
CA PHE A 295 22.76 -3.41 -20.52
C PHE A 295 21.75 -4.29 -19.75
N ALA A 296 20.51 -4.36 -20.22
CA ALA A 296 19.47 -5.22 -19.66
C ALA A 296 19.84 -6.70 -19.79
N SER A 297 20.35 -7.12 -20.94
CA SER A 297 20.83 -8.48 -21.17
C SER A 297 22.02 -8.84 -20.27
N ASP A 298 23.00 -7.96 -20.15
CA ASP A 298 24.16 -8.14 -19.27
C ASP A 298 23.73 -8.24 -17.79
N THR A 299 22.73 -7.47 -17.37
CA THR A 299 22.14 -7.55 -16.03
C THR A 299 21.58 -8.95 -15.77
N LEU A 300 20.82 -9.51 -16.71
CA LEU A 300 20.23 -10.85 -16.59
C LEU A 300 21.29 -11.96 -16.66
N ASN A 301 22.29 -11.81 -17.53
CA ASN A 301 23.41 -12.75 -17.66
C ASN A 301 24.28 -12.81 -16.39
N ALA A 302 24.33 -11.72 -15.62
CA ALA A 302 24.96 -11.69 -14.30
C ALA A 302 24.10 -12.33 -13.19
N GLY A 303 22.98 -12.97 -13.53
CA GLY A 303 22.07 -13.61 -12.57
C GLY A 303 21.21 -12.63 -11.77
N LYS A 304 21.19 -11.34 -12.15
CA LYS A 304 20.34 -10.32 -11.53
C LYS A 304 18.97 -10.28 -12.22
N VAL A 305 18.03 -9.59 -11.59
CA VAL A 305 16.71 -9.28 -12.17
C VAL A 305 16.63 -7.81 -12.56
N ILE A 306 15.74 -7.47 -13.48
CA ILE A 306 15.40 -6.08 -13.80
C ILE A 306 14.27 -5.66 -12.84
N PRO A 307 14.52 -4.76 -11.87
CA PRO A 307 13.52 -4.41 -10.87
C PRO A 307 12.26 -3.80 -11.49
N GLY A 308 11.09 -4.14 -10.95
CA GLY A 308 9.80 -3.62 -11.41
C GLY A 308 9.19 -4.38 -12.59
N TYR A 309 9.89 -5.34 -13.19
CA TYR A 309 9.41 -6.15 -14.32
C TYR A 309 9.35 -7.64 -13.95
N GLY A 310 8.44 -8.40 -14.58
CA GLY A 310 8.39 -9.86 -14.44
C GLY A 310 7.39 -10.39 -13.39
N HIS A 311 6.24 -9.73 -13.20
CA HIS A 311 5.29 -10.06 -12.14
C HIS A 311 4.67 -11.47 -12.28
N ALA A 312 4.56 -12.20 -11.17
CA ALA A 312 4.03 -13.58 -11.16
C ALA A 312 2.51 -13.71 -11.43
N VAL A 313 1.76 -12.60 -11.40
CA VAL A 313 0.28 -12.61 -11.35
C VAL A 313 -0.31 -11.81 -12.50
N LEU A 314 0.10 -10.54 -12.64
CA LEU A 314 -0.36 -9.66 -13.71
C LEU A 314 0.12 -10.16 -15.07
N ARG A 315 -0.81 -10.30 -16.02
CA ARG A 315 -0.52 -10.69 -17.42
C ARG A 315 -0.42 -9.48 -18.36
N THR A 316 -0.72 -8.30 -17.84
CA THR A 316 -0.76 -7.02 -18.55
C THR A 316 0.07 -5.99 -17.80
N VAL A 317 0.25 -4.82 -18.39
CA VAL A 317 0.85 -3.66 -17.73
C VAL A 317 0.00 -3.26 -16.54
N ASP A 318 0.63 -3.07 -15.38
CA ASP A 318 -0.07 -2.61 -14.18
C ASP A 318 -0.75 -1.26 -14.46
N PRO A 319 -2.07 -1.14 -14.31
CA PRO A 319 -2.77 0.12 -14.60
C PRO A 319 -2.31 1.27 -13.70
N ARG A 320 -1.71 0.99 -12.54
CA ARG A 320 -1.09 2.02 -11.68
C ARG A 320 0.23 2.55 -12.26
N PHE A 321 0.97 1.73 -13.00
CA PHE A 321 2.12 2.19 -13.79
C PHE A 321 1.62 3.09 -14.93
N THR A 322 0.59 2.64 -15.66
CA THR A 322 -0.01 3.42 -16.76
C THR A 322 -0.55 4.78 -16.29
N ALA A 323 -1.20 4.85 -15.14
CA ALA A 323 -1.70 6.11 -14.57
C ALA A 323 -0.56 7.10 -14.28
N GLN A 324 0.55 6.63 -13.71
CA GLN A 324 1.73 7.44 -13.45
C GLN A 324 2.50 7.82 -14.72
N LEU A 325 2.51 6.95 -15.73
CA LEU A 325 3.07 7.24 -17.05
C LEU A 325 2.32 8.42 -17.70
N LYS A 326 0.98 8.40 -17.66
CA LYS A 326 0.12 9.50 -18.14
C LYS A 326 0.37 10.80 -17.36
N PHE A 327 0.50 10.72 -16.04
CA PHE A 327 0.88 11.88 -15.22
C PHE A 327 2.20 12.48 -15.71
N ALA A 328 3.23 11.65 -15.87
CA ALA A 328 4.55 12.11 -16.22
C ALA A 328 4.66 12.64 -17.66
N ASP A 329 3.96 12.05 -18.62
CA ASP A 329 3.85 12.59 -19.99
C ASP A 329 3.23 14.00 -20.00
N LYS A 330 2.34 14.30 -19.05
CA LYS A 330 1.72 15.63 -18.93
C LYS A 330 2.63 16.64 -18.23
N TYR A 331 3.15 16.31 -17.06
CA TYR A 331 3.80 17.28 -16.18
C TYR A 331 5.32 17.36 -16.33
N LEU A 332 5.97 16.27 -16.72
CA LEU A 332 7.44 16.21 -16.85
C LEU A 332 7.92 15.50 -18.13
N PRO A 333 7.37 15.81 -19.33
CA PRO A 333 7.73 15.11 -20.57
C PRO A 333 9.21 15.28 -20.98
N GLN A 334 9.86 16.32 -20.46
CA GLN A 334 11.25 16.63 -20.78
C GLN A 334 12.27 16.04 -19.80
N ASP A 335 11.81 15.50 -18.66
CA ASP A 335 12.68 14.89 -17.66
C ASP A 335 13.46 13.71 -18.24
N GLU A 336 14.75 13.67 -17.98
CA GLU A 336 15.66 12.70 -18.58
C GLU A 336 15.43 11.29 -18.03
N LEU A 337 15.17 11.15 -16.72
CA LEU A 337 14.88 9.85 -16.11
C LEU A 337 13.51 9.34 -16.56
N PHE A 338 12.53 10.23 -16.76
CA PHE A 338 11.25 9.85 -17.32
C PHE A 338 11.36 9.35 -18.77
N LYS A 339 12.12 10.04 -19.61
CA LYS A 339 12.45 9.55 -20.96
C LYS A 339 13.13 8.18 -20.90
N LEU A 340 14.01 7.96 -19.93
CA LEU A 340 14.63 6.66 -19.72
C LEU A 340 13.62 5.59 -19.27
N VAL A 341 12.67 5.90 -18.38
CA VAL A 341 11.57 4.99 -18.02
C VAL A 341 10.80 4.53 -19.26
N LYS A 342 10.49 5.45 -20.19
CA LYS A 342 9.81 5.12 -21.45
C LYS A 342 10.64 4.19 -22.32
N LEU A 343 11.93 4.49 -22.50
CA LEU A 343 12.83 3.62 -23.26
C LEU A 343 12.95 2.22 -22.63
N VAL A 344 13.04 2.14 -21.30
CA VAL A 344 13.04 0.87 -20.55
C VAL A 344 11.74 0.11 -20.75
N TYR A 345 10.60 0.79 -20.69
CA TYR A 345 9.30 0.19 -20.94
C TYR A 345 9.15 -0.35 -22.36
N GLU A 346 9.78 0.28 -23.35
CA GLU A 346 9.79 -0.19 -24.75
C GLU A 346 10.76 -1.35 -25.02
N VAL A 347 11.86 -1.46 -24.26
CA VAL A 347 12.96 -2.40 -24.54
C VAL A 347 12.93 -3.64 -23.64
N VAL A 348 12.73 -3.45 -22.34
CA VAL A 348 12.87 -4.53 -21.35
C VAL A 348 11.88 -5.67 -21.58
N PRO A 349 10.61 -5.45 -21.95
CA PRO A 349 9.68 -6.54 -22.19
C PRO A 349 10.19 -7.55 -23.23
N ASP A 350 10.75 -7.06 -24.34
CA ASP A 350 11.31 -7.89 -25.41
C ASP A 350 12.53 -8.69 -24.91
N VAL A 351 13.42 -8.04 -24.16
CA VAL A 351 14.60 -8.69 -23.55
C VAL A 351 14.18 -9.83 -22.62
N LEU A 352 13.18 -9.60 -21.78
CA LEU A 352 12.69 -10.60 -20.84
C LEU A 352 12.02 -11.77 -21.57
N GLN A 353 11.24 -11.52 -22.63
CA GLN A 353 10.63 -12.58 -23.44
C GLN A 353 11.68 -13.47 -24.11
N LYS A 354 12.76 -12.89 -24.65
CA LYS A 354 13.87 -13.63 -25.27
C LYS A 354 14.54 -14.63 -24.32
N THR A 355 14.43 -14.43 -23.00
CA THR A 355 14.97 -15.39 -22.02
C THR A 355 14.19 -16.71 -21.94
N GLY A 356 12.92 -16.72 -22.35
CA GLY A 356 12.00 -17.85 -22.18
C GLY A 356 11.62 -18.18 -20.72
N LYS A 357 12.17 -17.45 -19.74
CA LYS A 357 11.94 -17.70 -18.29
C LYS A 357 10.81 -16.85 -17.72
N VAL A 358 10.57 -15.67 -18.28
CA VAL A 358 9.59 -14.70 -17.76
C VAL A 358 8.28 -14.81 -18.53
N LYS A 359 7.21 -15.22 -17.84
CA LYS A 359 5.88 -15.38 -18.45
C LYS A 359 5.19 -14.04 -18.72
N ASN A 360 5.30 -13.08 -17.78
CA ASN A 360 4.66 -11.78 -17.89
C ASN A 360 5.72 -10.67 -17.75
N PRO A 361 6.21 -10.09 -18.87
CA PRO A 361 7.38 -9.23 -18.88
C PRO A 361 7.04 -7.75 -18.64
N TRP A 362 5.88 -7.46 -18.04
CA TRP A 362 5.34 -6.11 -17.92
C TRP A 362 5.77 -5.41 -16.62
N PRO A 363 5.84 -4.06 -16.63
CA PRO A 363 6.17 -3.30 -15.44
C PRO A 363 5.02 -3.25 -14.43
N ASN A 364 5.39 -3.04 -13.17
CA ASN A 364 4.47 -2.69 -12.09
C ASN A 364 4.59 -1.20 -11.69
N VAL A 365 3.75 -0.77 -10.76
CA VAL A 365 3.73 0.60 -10.22
C VAL A 365 5.11 1.14 -9.76
N ASP A 366 5.98 0.25 -9.27
CA ASP A 366 7.29 0.62 -8.70
C ASP A 366 8.33 0.98 -9.77
N ALA A 367 8.07 0.64 -11.04
CA ALA A 367 8.98 0.94 -12.14
C ALA A 367 9.04 2.44 -12.52
N ILE A 368 8.13 3.27 -11.97
CA ILE A 368 8.05 4.71 -12.30
C ILE A 368 7.91 5.62 -11.06
N ASN A 369 7.29 5.15 -9.98
CA ASN A 369 6.95 6.02 -8.84
C ASN A 369 8.17 6.73 -8.22
N GLY A 370 9.31 6.04 -8.12
CA GLY A 370 10.56 6.65 -7.66
C GLY A 370 11.07 7.78 -8.54
N THR A 371 10.94 7.64 -9.87
CA THR A 371 11.32 8.67 -10.83
C THR A 371 10.51 9.94 -10.62
N LEU A 372 9.22 9.82 -10.34
CA LEU A 372 8.36 10.97 -10.08
C LEU A 372 8.77 11.70 -8.80
N GLN A 373 8.96 10.97 -7.70
CA GLN A 373 9.42 11.55 -6.43
C GLN A 373 10.78 12.25 -6.59
N TYR A 374 11.70 11.62 -7.30
CA TYR A 374 13.04 12.13 -7.55
C TYR A 374 13.03 13.44 -8.36
N HIS A 375 12.19 13.52 -9.40
CA HIS A 375 12.01 14.71 -10.22
C HIS A 375 11.59 15.92 -9.39
N TYR A 376 10.62 15.74 -8.51
CA TYR A 376 10.14 16.82 -7.63
C TYR A 376 11.05 17.07 -6.41
N GLY A 377 12.20 16.42 -6.32
CA GLY A 377 13.21 16.73 -5.31
C GLY A 377 13.06 16.01 -3.98
N VAL A 378 12.21 14.98 -3.91
CA VAL A 378 12.25 14.00 -2.81
C VAL A 378 13.25 12.93 -3.20
N LYS A 379 14.51 13.09 -2.82
CA LYS A 379 15.65 12.28 -3.30
C LYS A 379 16.17 11.30 -2.24
N GLU A 380 15.48 11.19 -1.12
CA GLU A 380 15.87 10.39 0.04
C GLU A 380 15.21 9.03 -0.06
N PHE A 381 15.91 8.08 -0.68
CA PHE A 381 15.31 6.81 -1.13
C PHE A 381 14.69 6.04 0.04
N GLU A 382 15.34 6.03 1.22
CA GLU A 382 14.83 5.36 2.42
C GLU A 382 13.46 5.86 2.88
N PHE A 383 13.08 7.09 2.50
CA PHE A 383 11.79 7.67 2.83
C PHE A 383 10.64 7.17 1.93
N TYR A 384 10.93 6.62 0.75
CA TYR A 384 9.88 6.20 -0.19
C TYR A 384 8.96 5.11 0.39
N THR A 385 9.49 4.26 1.26
CA THR A 385 8.67 3.23 1.93
C THR A 385 7.72 3.86 2.96
N VAL A 386 8.06 5.03 3.55
CA VAL A 386 7.13 5.77 4.42
C VAL A 386 5.95 6.31 3.61
N LEU A 387 6.20 6.88 2.42
CA LEU A 387 5.12 7.29 1.50
C LEU A 387 4.19 6.12 1.18
N PHE A 388 4.76 4.96 0.88
CA PHE A 388 3.98 3.75 0.63
C PHE A 388 3.15 3.36 1.88
N GLY A 389 3.75 3.40 3.07
CA GLY A 389 3.05 3.16 4.33
C GLY A 389 1.86 4.09 4.56
N VAL A 390 2.02 5.39 4.30
CA VAL A 390 0.95 6.39 4.42
C VAL A 390 -0.24 6.04 3.53
N GLY A 391 0.00 5.71 2.26
CA GLY A 391 -1.06 5.26 1.35
C GLY A 391 -1.69 3.95 1.83
N ARG A 392 -0.87 2.92 2.09
CA ARG A 392 -1.30 1.56 2.41
C ARG A 392 -2.16 1.47 3.67
N ILE A 393 -1.94 2.35 4.66
CA ILE A 393 -2.73 2.31 5.89
C ILE A 393 -4.22 2.55 5.61
N MET A 394 -4.60 3.30 4.57
CA MET A 394 -6.02 3.46 4.18
C MET A 394 -6.70 2.10 3.88
N GLY A 395 -6.03 1.22 3.13
CA GLY A 395 -6.55 -0.13 2.87
C GLY A 395 -6.55 -1.01 4.11
N ILE A 396 -5.51 -0.94 4.93
CA ILE A 396 -5.39 -1.72 6.18
C ILE A 396 -6.51 -1.36 7.16
N THR A 397 -6.74 -0.07 7.37
CA THR A 397 -7.77 0.41 8.31
C THR A 397 -9.16 0.07 7.80
N ALA A 398 -9.45 0.25 6.51
CA ALA A 398 -10.72 -0.15 5.92
C ALA A 398 -10.98 -1.67 6.07
N ASN A 399 -9.97 -2.50 5.81
CA ASN A 399 -10.06 -3.95 6.04
C ASN A 399 -10.28 -4.29 7.52
N ASN A 400 -9.62 -3.59 8.45
CA ASN A 400 -9.79 -3.83 9.88
C ASN A 400 -11.22 -3.51 10.34
N VAL A 401 -11.77 -2.37 9.92
CA VAL A 401 -13.17 -2.00 10.21
C VAL A 401 -14.13 -3.07 9.69
N TRP A 402 -13.95 -3.54 8.45
CA TRP A 402 -14.78 -4.63 7.90
C TRP A 402 -14.58 -5.96 8.61
N ALA A 403 -13.37 -6.30 9.04
CA ALA A 403 -13.09 -7.51 9.80
C ALA A 403 -13.82 -7.50 11.15
N ARG A 404 -13.86 -6.34 11.84
CA ARG A 404 -14.66 -6.17 13.07
C ARG A 404 -16.15 -6.15 12.78
N ALA A 405 -16.58 -5.49 11.70
CA ALA A 405 -17.98 -5.43 11.28
C ALA A 405 -18.51 -6.83 10.98
N LEU A 406 -17.74 -7.68 10.31
CA LEU A 406 -18.12 -9.06 10.02
C LEU A 406 -17.91 -10.02 11.20
N GLY A 407 -17.28 -9.55 12.28
CA GLY A 407 -16.98 -10.38 13.46
C GLY A 407 -16.06 -11.55 13.13
N LEU A 408 -15.12 -11.35 12.18
CA LEU A 408 -14.17 -12.36 11.75
C LEU A 408 -13.39 -12.92 12.96
N PRO A 409 -13.15 -14.25 13.00
CA PRO A 409 -12.48 -14.89 14.12
C PRO A 409 -10.98 -14.60 14.12
N ILE A 410 -10.31 -15.05 15.19
CA ILE A 410 -8.85 -15.12 15.25
C ILE A 410 -8.31 -15.97 14.09
N GLU A 411 -7.28 -15.49 13.41
CA GLU A 411 -6.54 -16.27 12.42
C GLU A 411 -5.61 -17.25 13.16
N ARG A 412 -5.81 -18.55 12.94
CA ARG A 412 -5.10 -19.61 13.65
C ARG A 412 -4.86 -20.84 12.77
N PRO A 413 -4.00 -20.74 11.74
CA PRO A 413 -3.62 -21.89 10.92
C PRO A 413 -2.85 -22.93 11.74
N VAL A 414 -2.84 -24.17 11.26
CA VAL A 414 -2.06 -25.28 11.84
C VAL A 414 -0.74 -25.41 11.07
N SER A 415 0.35 -25.67 11.77
CA SER A 415 1.64 -26.01 11.18
C SER A 415 1.90 -27.51 11.23
N LEU A 416 2.75 -28.00 10.32
CA LEU A 416 3.19 -29.39 10.27
C LEU A 416 4.71 -29.43 10.23
N THR A 417 5.28 -30.42 10.91
CA THR A 417 6.71 -30.72 10.77
C THR A 417 6.97 -31.52 9.49
N THR A 418 8.22 -31.54 9.02
CA THR A 418 8.63 -32.39 7.91
C THR A 418 8.31 -33.86 8.17
N GLY A 419 8.54 -34.36 9.39
CA GLY A 419 8.20 -35.73 9.78
C GLY A 419 6.70 -36.02 9.68
N ASN A 420 5.84 -35.08 10.06
CA ASN A 420 4.39 -35.25 9.87
C ASN A 420 4.03 -35.37 8.38
N LEU A 421 4.66 -34.59 7.50
CA LEU A 421 4.44 -34.68 6.05
C LEU A 421 4.95 -36.00 5.47
N GLU A 422 6.08 -36.51 5.94
CA GLU A 422 6.62 -37.82 5.57
C GLU A 422 5.69 -38.96 5.99
N GLU A 423 5.18 -38.94 7.22
CA GLU A 423 4.20 -39.92 7.72
C GLU A 423 2.90 -39.92 6.89
N LEU A 424 2.40 -38.73 6.52
CA LEU A 424 1.20 -38.59 5.68
C LEU A 424 1.43 -39.15 4.27
N THR A 425 2.58 -38.85 3.66
CA THR A 425 2.90 -39.34 2.31
C THR A 425 3.21 -40.84 2.28
N ALA A 426 3.71 -41.39 3.40
CA ALA A 426 3.91 -42.83 3.58
C ALA A 426 2.61 -43.59 3.96
N GLY A 427 1.50 -42.90 4.21
CA GLY A 427 0.24 -43.51 4.65
C GLY A 427 0.29 -44.10 6.07
N ILE A 428 1.27 -43.69 6.87
CA ILE A 428 1.47 -44.15 8.26
C ILE A 428 0.48 -43.44 9.19
N SER A 429 0.12 -42.19 8.87
CA SER A 429 -0.93 -41.43 9.55
C SER A 429 -2.09 -41.16 8.58
N SER A 430 -3.32 -41.38 9.04
CA SER A 430 -4.55 -41.05 8.30
C SER A 430 -5.20 -39.75 8.79
N GLN A 431 -4.57 -39.01 9.72
CA GLN A 431 -5.17 -37.84 10.34
C GLN A 431 -4.41 -36.56 10.04
N ILE A 432 -5.07 -35.68 9.28
CA ILE A 432 -5.24 -34.25 9.57
C ILE A 432 -6.69 -33.88 9.32
#